data_AF-T1RPM2-F1
#
_entry.id   AF-T1RPM2-F1
#
_cell.length_a   1.000
_cell.length_b   1.000
_cell.length_c   1.000
_cell.angle_alpha   90.00
_cell.angle_beta   90.00
_cell.angle_gamma   90.00
#
_symmetry.space_group_name_H-M   'P 1'
#
loop_
_entity.id
_entity.type
_entity.pdbx_description
1 polymer ?
#
loop_
_entity_poly.entity_id
_entity_poly.type
_entity_poly.pdbx_seq_one_letter_code
_entity_poly.pdbx_strand_id
1 'polypeptide(L)'
;MSLRTILTDNLWKRLADLLERTGRVYNKPEHRNTVEGILYRIRTGCPLRDLPAEFGLWNTIYRRFNLWSKKGIWQEVLKSFRQHIDSEWIFIDGNIIKAPPSIRQLILMNTKAVPIIPRRRNSKVGNDDIDWCLYRYRHLIENTFAFLKQYRAITTRYDKLARNYAASLAMIYCIRWGEVVVWLRFKLKRSTYPNLALSRSKSSKHCFNCFENNENI
;
A
#
# COMPACT_ATOMS: atom_id res chain seq x y z
N MET A 1 3.20 7.50 29.80
CA MET A 1 2.39 6.98 28.67
C MET A 1 3.36 6.23 27.78
N SER A 2 3.29 4.89 27.67
CA SER A 2 4.32 4.15 26.93
C SER A 2 4.30 4.53 25.45
N LEU A 3 5.46 4.80 24.87
CA LEU A 3 5.55 5.08 23.45
C LEU A 3 5.27 3.81 22.66
N ARG A 4 4.21 3.86 21.85
CA ARG A 4 3.91 2.79 20.90
C ARG A 4 4.82 2.93 19.68
N THR A 5 5.89 2.17 19.65
CA THR A 5 6.78 2.00 18.50
C THR A 5 6.14 1.09 17.46
N ILE A 6 6.43 1.32 16.18
CA ILE A 6 5.84 0.57 15.06
C ILE A 6 6.83 -0.47 14.51
N LEU A 7 8.13 -0.23 14.63
CA LEU A 7 9.16 -1.08 14.03
C LEU A 7 9.61 -2.17 15.00
N THR A 8 9.23 -3.40 14.67
CA THR A 8 9.85 -4.59 15.25
C THR A 8 11.32 -4.69 14.78
N ASP A 9 12.17 -5.37 15.56
CA ASP A 9 13.60 -5.52 15.21
C ASP A 9 13.80 -6.16 13.83
N ASN A 10 12.98 -7.15 13.49
CA ASN A 10 13.00 -7.81 12.19
C ASN A 10 12.60 -6.88 11.04
N LEU A 11 11.57 -6.05 11.25
CA LEU A 11 11.14 -5.07 10.25
C LEU A 11 12.22 -3.99 10.07
N TRP A 12 12.80 -3.51 11.17
CA TRP A 12 13.89 -2.55 11.13
C TRP A 12 15.10 -3.10 10.38
N LYS A 13 15.52 -4.35 10.67
CA LYS A 13 16.66 -4.98 9.97
C LYS A 13 16.46 -5.01 8.46
N ARG A 14 15.27 -5.39 7.99
CA ARG A 14 14.93 -5.40 6.56
C ARG A 14 14.91 -4.00 5.97
N LEU A 15 14.34 -3.03 6.69
CA LEU A 15 14.27 -1.65 6.25
C LEU A 15 15.67 -1.00 6.17
N ALA A 16 16.51 -1.26 7.16
CA ALA A 16 17.88 -0.77 7.23
C ALA A 16 18.72 -1.30 6.06
N ASP A 17 18.64 -2.59 5.76
CA ASP A 17 19.30 -3.19 4.58
C ASP A 17 18.85 -2.50 3.28
N LEU A 18 17.55 -2.23 3.11
CA LEU A 18 17.05 -1.51 1.94
C LEU A 18 17.52 -0.06 1.88
N LEU A 19 17.61 0.63 3.02
CA LEU A 19 18.13 2.00 3.10
C LEU A 19 19.64 2.05 2.77
N GLU A 20 20.41 1.06 3.23
CA GLU A 20 21.84 0.93 2.91
C GLU A 20 22.06 0.65 1.42
N ARG A 21 21.24 -0.22 0.82
CA ARG A 21 21.30 -0.55 -0.62
C ARG A 21 21.05 0.65 -1.53
N THR A 22 20.39 1.71 -1.05
CA THR A 22 20.26 2.93 -1.87
C THR A 22 21.61 3.66 -2.02
N GLY A 23 22.66 3.27 -1.27
CA GLY A 23 23.99 3.90 -1.28
C GLY A 23 24.00 5.35 -0.76
N ARG A 24 22.87 5.84 -0.25
CA ARG A 24 22.65 7.24 0.16
C ARG A 24 22.42 7.40 1.66
N VAL A 25 22.19 6.29 2.37
CA VAL A 25 22.00 6.22 3.81
C VAL A 25 23.04 5.27 4.38
N TYR A 26 23.89 5.77 5.27
CA TYR A 26 24.86 4.95 5.99
C TYR A 26 24.20 4.26 7.19
N ASN A 27 24.72 3.11 7.61
CA ASN A 27 24.25 2.48 8.84
C ASN A 27 24.62 3.34 10.05
N LYS A 28 23.61 3.76 10.81
CA LYS A 28 23.76 4.52 12.05
C LYS A 28 22.68 4.12 13.05
N PRO A 29 23.02 3.96 14.34
CA PRO A 29 22.05 3.52 15.35
C PRO A 29 20.89 4.52 15.51
N GLU A 30 21.12 5.82 15.29
CA GLU A 30 20.08 6.85 15.45
C GLU A 30 19.06 6.87 14.30
N HIS A 31 19.32 6.15 13.20
CA HIS A 31 18.37 6.08 12.09
C HIS A 31 17.07 5.39 12.49
N ARG A 32 17.14 4.38 13.37
CA ARG A 32 15.94 3.71 13.87
C ARG A 32 15.02 4.69 14.57
N ASN A 33 15.56 5.43 15.53
CA ASN A 33 14.80 6.42 16.30
C ASN A 33 14.30 7.57 15.43
N THR A 34 15.06 7.95 14.40
CA THR A 34 14.60 8.93 13.39
C THR A 34 13.35 8.43 12.66
N VAL A 35 13.39 7.19 12.15
CA VAL A 35 12.26 6.60 11.40
C VAL A 35 11.07 6.41 12.34
N GLU A 36 11.27 5.90 13.55
CA GLU A 36 10.22 5.76 14.57
C GLU A 36 9.57 7.10 14.91
N GLY A 37 10.36 8.16 15.13
CA GLY A 37 9.82 9.49 15.41
C GLY A 37 8.96 10.02 14.26
N ILE A 38 9.37 9.81 13.01
CA ILE A 38 8.56 10.18 11.84
C ILE A 38 7.28 9.34 11.77
N LEU A 39 7.35 8.03 12.00
CA LEU A 39 6.18 7.15 11.98
C LEU A 39 5.19 7.49 13.09
N TYR A 40 5.69 7.81 14.28
CA TYR A 40 4.91 8.31 15.39
C TYR A 40 4.15 9.57 14.97
N ARG A 41 4.85 10.56 14.40
CA ARG A 41 4.25 11.79 13.88
C ARG A 41 3.21 11.50 12.80
N ILE A 42 3.48 10.57 11.88
CA ILE A 42 2.52 10.24 10.81
C ILE A 42 1.24 9.62 11.39
N ARG A 43 1.39 8.76 12.39
CA ARG A 43 0.27 8.12 13.10
C ARG A 43 -0.54 9.12 13.92
N THR A 44 0.10 9.88 14.80
CA THR A 44 -0.58 10.79 15.74
C THR A 44 -1.02 12.09 15.08
N GLY A 45 -0.32 12.53 14.04
CA GLY A 45 -0.53 13.85 13.45
C GLY A 45 -0.03 15.00 14.32
N CYS A 46 0.80 14.73 15.34
CA CYS A 46 1.34 15.80 16.18
C CYS A 46 2.28 16.73 15.39
N PRO A 47 2.38 18.01 15.78
CA PRO A 47 3.46 18.87 15.32
C PRO A 47 4.82 18.23 15.61
N LEU A 48 5.80 18.43 14.71
CA LEU A 48 7.15 17.88 14.89
C LEU A 48 7.80 18.34 16.20
N ARG A 49 7.50 19.57 16.66
CA ARG A 49 8.03 20.15 17.89
C ARG A 49 7.57 19.41 19.15
N ASP A 50 6.43 18.72 19.06
CA ASP A 50 5.81 18.00 20.17
C ASP A 50 6.17 16.51 20.15
N LEU A 51 7.20 16.14 19.36
CA LEU A 51 7.71 14.77 19.35
C LEU A 51 8.28 14.40 20.73
N PRO A 52 7.99 13.19 21.23
CA PRO A 52 8.60 12.67 22.45
C PRO A 52 10.13 12.69 22.36
N ALA A 53 10.79 13.12 23.44
CA ALA A 53 12.25 13.24 23.50
C ALA A 53 12.97 11.89 23.35
N GLU A 54 12.31 10.77 23.63
CA GLU A 54 12.83 9.41 23.47
C GLU A 54 13.26 9.09 22.03
N PHE A 55 12.64 9.73 21.02
CA PHE A 55 13.06 9.58 19.62
C PHE A 55 14.28 10.43 19.26
N GLY A 56 14.66 11.37 20.12
CA GLY A 56 15.70 12.36 19.89
C GLY A 56 15.15 13.75 19.54
N LEU A 57 16.07 14.67 19.22
CA LEU A 57 15.73 16.07 18.96
C LEU A 57 14.89 16.22 17.68
N TRP A 58 13.73 16.87 17.79
CA TRP A 58 12.79 17.06 16.67
C TRP A 58 13.44 17.69 15.44
N ASN A 59 14.38 18.64 15.63
CA ASN A 59 15.04 19.34 14.54
C ASN A 59 15.96 18.39 13.75
N THR A 60 16.68 17.51 14.45
CA THR A 60 17.51 16.47 13.84
C THR A 60 16.66 15.49 13.04
N ILE A 61 15.55 15.04 13.61
CA ILE A 61 14.60 14.12 12.96
C ILE A 61 14.04 14.75 11.68
N TYR A 62 13.53 15.97 11.78
CA TYR A 62 12.97 16.70 10.64
C TYR A 62 14.00 16.96 9.55
N ARG A 63 15.20 17.46 9.90
CA ARG A 63 16.26 17.74 8.93
C ARG A 63 16.65 16.49 8.15
N ARG A 64 16.80 15.36 8.85
CA ARG A 64 17.13 14.07 8.24
C ARG A 64 16.00 13.58 7.34
N PHE A 65 14.76 13.61 7.81
CA PHE A 65 13.60 13.23 7.00
C PHE A 65 13.44 14.09 5.74
N ASN A 66 13.58 15.41 5.86
CA ASN A 66 13.51 16.34 4.73
C ASN A 66 14.66 16.11 3.74
N LEU A 67 15.88 15.79 4.23
CA LEU A 67 17.00 15.41 3.38
C LEU A 67 16.73 14.12 2.60
N TRP A 68 16.24 13.07 3.27
CA TRP A 68 15.90 11.79 2.64
C TRP A 68 14.76 11.93 1.64
N SER A 69 13.76 12.75 1.98
CA SER A 69 12.64 13.09 1.09
C SER A 69 13.11 13.87 -0.14
N LYS A 70 14.04 14.83 0.02
CA LYS A 70 14.65 15.56 -1.11
C LYS A 70 15.47 14.64 -2.01
N LYS A 71 16.17 13.66 -1.42
CA LYS A 71 16.96 12.65 -2.16
C LYS A 71 16.10 11.54 -2.80
N GLY A 72 14.79 11.48 -2.53
CA GLY A 72 13.90 10.46 -3.09
C GLY A 72 14.10 9.05 -2.51
N ILE A 73 14.75 8.93 -1.34
CA ILE A 73 15.17 7.63 -0.77
C ILE A 73 13.96 6.73 -0.51
N TRP A 74 12.88 7.29 0.04
CA TRP A 74 11.68 6.51 0.36
C TRP A 74 10.95 6.01 -0.90
N GLN A 75 11.00 6.79 -1.98
CA GLN A 75 10.44 6.40 -3.27
C GLN A 75 11.26 5.30 -3.93
N GLU A 76 12.58 5.34 -3.77
CA GLU A 76 13.50 4.30 -4.23
C GLU A 76 13.29 2.99 -3.46
N VAL A 77 13.23 3.05 -2.13
CA VAL A 77 12.90 1.89 -1.29
C VAL A 77 11.55 1.29 -1.70
N LEU A 78 10.52 2.13 -1.87
CA LEU A 78 9.20 1.69 -2.35
C LEU A 78 9.28 1.06 -3.76
N LYS A 79 10.15 1.55 -4.63
CA LYS A 79 10.36 0.97 -5.96
C LYS A 79 10.97 -0.43 -5.87
N SER A 80 11.93 -0.64 -4.97
CA SER A 80 12.50 -1.98 -4.70
C SER A 80 11.42 -2.95 -4.19
N PHE A 81 10.48 -2.49 -3.38
CA PHE A 81 9.32 -3.31 -2.98
C PHE A 81 8.37 -3.61 -4.16
N ARG A 82 8.20 -2.66 -5.08
CA ARG A 82 7.32 -2.81 -6.26
C ARG A 82 7.82 -3.81 -7.29
N GLN A 83 9.12 -4.13 -7.34
CA GLN A 83 9.66 -5.13 -8.28
C GLN A 83 9.10 -6.54 -8.06
N HIS A 84 8.48 -6.80 -6.92
CA HIS A 84 7.80 -8.07 -6.62
C HIS A 84 6.28 -8.03 -6.85
N ILE A 85 5.76 -6.95 -7.44
CA ILE A 85 4.33 -6.73 -7.67
C ILE A 85 4.10 -6.80 -9.18
N ASP A 86 3.40 -7.84 -9.63
CA ASP A 86 2.91 -7.95 -11.01
C ASP A 86 1.99 -6.74 -11.26
N SER A 87 2.48 -5.79 -12.06
CA SER A 87 1.85 -4.47 -12.27
C SER A 87 0.73 -4.53 -13.32
N GLU A 88 0.16 -5.71 -13.54
CA GLU A 88 -0.84 -5.95 -14.58
C GLU A 88 -2.17 -5.22 -14.29
N TRP A 89 -2.45 -4.89 -13.02
CA TRP A 89 -3.71 -4.30 -12.60
C TRP A 89 -3.50 -3.00 -11.82
N ILE A 90 -3.86 -1.87 -12.44
CA ILE A 90 -3.85 -0.54 -11.80
C ILE A 90 -5.24 -0.27 -11.24
N PHE A 91 -5.37 -0.42 -9.93
CA PHE A 91 -6.59 -0.09 -9.21
C PHE A 91 -6.62 1.41 -8.84
N ILE A 92 -7.55 2.15 -9.45
CA ILE A 92 -7.76 3.58 -9.15
C ILE A 92 -9.08 3.73 -8.39
N ASP A 93 -9.08 4.51 -7.30
CA ASP A 93 -10.24 4.69 -6.43
C ASP A 93 -11.47 5.24 -7.18
N GLY A 94 -12.63 4.83 -6.69
CA GLY A 94 -13.93 5.31 -7.11
C GLY A 94 -14.21 6.80 -6.81
N ASN A 95 -13.28 7.57 -6.24
CA ASN A 95 -13.44 9.02 -6.20
C ASN A 95 -13.39 9.68 -7.60
N ILE A 96 -12.87 9.00 -8.62
CA ILE A 96 -13.08 9.38 -10.03
C ILE A 96 -14.56 9.28 -10.44
N ILE A 97 -15.36 8.49 -9.74
CA ILE A 97 -16.80 8.37 -10.00
C ILE A 97 -17.51 9.70 -9.68
N LYS A 98 -16.96 10.50 -8.74
CA LYS A 98 -17.38 11.89 -8.46
C LYS A 98 -16.64 12.94 -9.31
N ALA A 99 -15.61 12.56 -10.06
CA ALA A 99 -14.93 13.50 -10.95
C ALA A 99 -15.85 13.88 -12.12
N PRO A 100 -15.77 15.14 -12.60
CA PRO A 100 -16.47 15.58 -13.79
C PRO A 100 -16.23 14.64 -14.98
N PRO A 101 -17.21 14.45 -15.88
CA PRO A 101 -17.08 13.60 -17.06
C PRO A 101 -15.81 13.88 -17.90
N SER A 102 -15.38 15.14 -17.96
CA SER A 102 -14.16 15.58 -18.64
C SER A 102 -12.88 14.97 -18.07
N ILE A 103 -12.74 14.92 -16.74
CA ILE A 103 -11.59 14.30 -16.07
C ILE A 103 -11.59 12.79 -16.32
N ARG A 104 -12.76 12.15 -16.29
CA ARG A 104 -12.88 10.71 -16.57
C ARG A 104 -12.43 10.38 -17.98
N GLN A 105 -12.88 11.15 -18.97
CA GLN A 105 -12.46 10.95 -20.37
C GLN A 105 -10.96 11.16 -20.56
N LEU A 106 -10.37 12.20 -19.95
CA LEU A 106 -8.94 12.45 -20.01
C LEU A 106 -8.11 11.25 -19.51
N ILE A 107 -8.54 10.62 -18.41
CA ILE A 107 -7.86 9.45 -17.82
C ILE A 107 -7.97 8.24 -18.75
N LEU A 108 -9.16 8.00 -19.31
CA LEU A 108 -9.39 6.88 -20.24
C LEU A 108 -8.56 7.04 -21.52
N MET A 109 -8.47 8.26 -22.06
CA MET A 109 -7.69 8.58 -23.25
C MET A 109 -6.18 8.39 -23.03
N ASN A 110 -5.66 8.83 -21.87
CA ASN A 110 -4.22 8.74 -21.57
C ASN A 110 -3.76 7.36 -21.13
N THR A 111 -4.62 6.57 -20.49
CA THR A 111 -4.19 5.36 -19.76
C THR A 111 -4.62 4.06 -20.43
N LYS A 112 -5.42 4.11 -21.52
CA LYS A 112 -6.05 2.92 -22.17
C LYS A 112 -6.71 1.95 -21.18
N ALA A 113 -7.18 2.46 -20.03
CA ALA A 113 -7.73 1.64 -18.96
C ALA A 113 -9.21 1.33 -19.21
N VAL A 114 -9.63 0.09 -18.96
CA VAL A 114 -11.05 -0.29 -19.01
C VAL A 114 -11.69 -0.10 -17.63
N PRO A 115 -12.72 0.75 -17.49
CA PRO A 115 -13.34 1.00 -16.19
C PRO A 115 -14.30 -0.13 -15.80
N ILE A 116 -14.08 -0.75 -14.63
CA ILE A 116 -14.93 -1.81 -14.07
C ILE A 116 -15.80 -1.21 -12.96
N ILE A 117 -16.90 -0.56 -13.35
CA ILE A 117 -17.77 0.21 -12.44
C ILE A 117 -19.22 -0.21 -12.64
N PRO A 118 -19.85 -0.85 -11.63
CA PRO A 118 -21.27 -1.17 -11.67
C PRO A 118 -22.14 0.06 -11.89
N ARG A 119 -23.09 -0.07 -12.82
CA ARG A 119 -24.09 0.97 -13.05
C ARG A 119 -25.06 1.03 -11.87
N ARG A 120 -25.66 2.22 -11.69
CA ARG A 120 -26.69 2.42 -10.66
C ARG A 120 -27.91 1.57 -10.98
N ARG A 121 -28.66 1.17 -9.96
CA ARG A 121 -29.90 0.38 -10.09
C ARG A 121 -30.92 0.97 -11.08
N ASN A 122 -30.95 2.29 -11.24
CA ASN A 122 -31.89 2.99 -12.11
C ASN A 122 -31.35 3.20 -13.55
N SER A 123 -30.26 2.54 -13.93
CA SER A 123 -29.72 2.64 -15.29
C SER A 123 -30.59 1.85 -16.26
N LYS A 124 -30.74 2.36 -17.49
CA LYS A 124 -31.43 1.67 -18.59
C LYS A 124 -30.62 0.47 -19.13
N VAL A 125 -29.32 0.42 -18.83
CA VAL A 125 -28.39 -0.61 -19.30
C VAL A 125 -28.02 -1.54 -18.14
N GLY A 126 -28.05 -2.85 -18.39
CA GLY A 126 -27.63 -3.90 -17.46
C GLY A 126 -26.12 -3.92 -17.18
N ASN A 127 -25.66 -4.84 -16.34
CA ASN A 127 -24.25 -4.96 -15.92
C ASN A 127 -23.60 -6.27 -16.42
N ASP A 128 -24.08 -6.82 -17.53
CA ASP A 128 -23.65 -8.12 -18.06
C ASP A 128 -22.23 -8.08 -18.69
N ASP A 129 -21.78 -6.90 -19.08
CA ASP A 129 -20.46 -6.57 -19.62
C ASP A 129 -19.38 -6.35 -18.54
N ILE A 130 -19.76 -6.36 -17.26
CA ILE A 130 -18.83 -6.07 -16.16
C ILE A 130 -18.15 -7.34 -15.68
N ASP A 131 -16.81 -7.31 -15.61
CA ASP A 131 -16.05 -8.35 -14.94
C ASP A 131 -16.24 -8.26 -13.41
N TRP A 132 -17.17 -9.05 -12.90
CA TRP A 132 -17.46 -9.17 -11.48
C TRP A 132 -16.32 -9.80 -10.68
N CYS A 133 -15.48 -10.63 -11.29
CA CYS A 133 -14.31 -11.21 -10.66
C CYS A 133 -13.28 -10.12 -10.35
N LEU A 134 -13.03 -9.21 -11.30
CA LEU A 134 -12.17 -8.04 -11.09
C LEU A 134 -12.80 -7.04 -10.10
N TYR A 135 -14.12 -6.79 -10.20
CA TYR A 135 -14.82 -5.91 -9.25
C TYR A 135 -14.73 -6.43 -7.81
N ARG A 136 -14.69 -7.76 -7.62
CA ARG A 136 -14.51 -8.38 -6.29
C ARG A 136 -13.25 -7.88 -5.60
N TYR A 137 -12.18 -7.56 -6.32
CA TYR A 137 -10.91 -7.10 -5.72
C TYR A 137 -10.93 -5.63 -5.27
N ARG A 138 -11.99 -4.87 -5.57
CA ARG A 138 -12.15 -3.48 -5.12
C ARG A 138 -11.99 -3.32 -3.60
N HIS A 139 -12.47 -4.28 -2.83
CA HIS A 139 -12.37 -4.24 -1.36
C HIS A 139 -10.91 -4.14 -0.87
N LEU A 140 -9.91 -4.63 -1.63
CA LEU A 140 -8.50 -4.53 -1.27
C LEU A 140 -8.02 -3.07 -1.24
N ILE A 141 -8.49 -2.27 -2.20
CA ILE A 141 -8.21 -0.84 -2.30
C ILE A 141 -8.90 -0.10 -1.15
N GLU A 142 -10.18 -0.40 -0.92
CA GLU A 142 -10.97 0.23 0.14
C GLU A 142 -10.37 -0.06 1.51
N ASN A 143 -9.90 -1.29 1.74
CA ASN A 143 -9.14 -1.67 2.93
C ASN A 143 -7.82 -0.90 3.04
N THR A 144 -7.13 -0.67 1.91
CA THR A 144 -5.90 0.13 1.87
C THR A 144 -6.18 1.58 2.26
N PHE A 145 -7.24 2.19 1.73
CA PHE A 145 -7.63 3.55 2.14
C PHE A 145 -8.13 3.62 3.57
N ALA A 146 -8.89 2.62 4.04
CA ALA A 146 -9.32 2.52 5.44
C ALA A 146 -8.11 2.46 6.38
N PHE A 147 -7.06 1.73 5.99
CA PHE A 147 -5.80 1.69 6.71
C PHE A 147 -5.06 3.03 6.66
N LEU A 148 -4.92 3.66 5.48
CA LEU A 148 -4.28 4.97 5.38
C LEU A 148 -5.03 6.03 6.22
N LYS A 149 -6.34 5.88 6.38
CA LYS A 149 -7.16 6.74 7.24
C LYS A 149 -6.81 6.65 8.73
N GLN A 150 -6.14 5.60 9.17
CA GLN A 150 -5.64 5.48 10.55
C GLN A 150 -4.46 6.44 10.82
N TYR A 151 -3.77 6.90 9.78
CA TYR A 151 -2.65 7.83 9.91
C TYR A 151 -3.12 9.27 9.76
N ARG A 152 -3.26 9.94 10.91
CA ARG A 152 -3.86 11.26 10.99
C ARG A 152 -3.13 12.28 10.11
N ALA A 153 -1.79 12.24 10.06
CA ALA A 153 -1.01 13.18 9.25
C ALA A 153 -1.20 13.04 7.74
N ILE A 154 -1.54 11.83 7.26
CA ILE A 154 -1.82 11.57 5.85
C ILE A 154 -3.21 12.09 5.52
N THR A 155 -4.21 11.75 6.32
CA THR A 155 -5.62 12.15 6.07
C THR A 155 -5.81 13.66 6.02
N THR A 156 -5.21 14.39 6.95
CA THR A 156 -5.31 15.85 7.04
C THR A 156 -4.27 16.57 6.19
N ARG A 157 -3.34 15.83 5.58
CA ARG A 157 -2.25 16.35 4.76
C ARG A 157 -1.44 17.44 5.48
N TYR A 158 -0.90 17.12 6.66
CA TYR A 158 -0.10 18.09 7.45
C TYR A 158 1.22 18.50 6.78
N ASP A 159 1.71 17.74 5.80
CA ASP A 159 2.96 18.03 5.10
C ASP A 159 2.80 19.17 4.09
N LYS A 160 3.48 20.29 4.33
CA LYS A 160 3.49 21.46 3.44
C LYS A 160 4.07 21.16 2.05
N LEU A 161 5.05 20.26 1.98
CA LEU A 161 5.79 19.96 0.76
C LEU A 161 5.31 18.63 0.16
N ALA A 162 4.98 18.64 -1.14
CA ALA A 162 4.53 17.45 -1.86
C ALA A 162 5.54 16.28 -1.78
N ARG A 163 6.84 16.59 -1.80
CA ARG A 163 7.92 15.58 -1.65
C ARG A 163 7.91 14.89 -0.28
N ASN A 164 7.64 15.65 0.79
CA ASN A 164 7.59 15.11 2.14
C ASN A 164 6.33 14.28 2.33
N TYR A 165 5.21 14.75 1.78
CA TYR A 165 3.97 13.97 1.75
C TYR A 165 4.15 12.63 1.00
N ALA A 166 4.78 12.65 -0.17
CA ALA A 166 5.08 11.44 -0.93
C ALA A 166 6.02 10.49 -0.18
N ALA A 167 7.01 11.02 0.55
CA ALA A 167 7.89 10.23 1.40
C ALA A 167 7.13 9.60 2.58
N SER A 168 6.28 10.36 3.28
CA SER A 168 5.42 9.86 4.36
C SER A 168 4.55 8.70 3.88
N LEU A 169 3.91 8.83 2.70
CA LEU A 169 3.14 7.75 2.09
C LEU A 169 4.02 6.53 1.78
N ALA A 170 5.17 6.74 1.14
CA ALA A 170 6.08 5.66 0.78
C ALA A 170 6.55 4.88 2.02
N MET A 171 6.83 5.55 3.14
CA MET A 171 7.19 4.91 4.41
C MET A 171 6.07 3.99 4.91
N ILE A 172 4.84 4.49 5.00
CA ILE A 172 3.69 3.71 5.47
C ILE A 172 3.43 2.52 4.55
N TYR A 173 3.55 2.72 3.24
CA TYR A 173 3.44 1.61 2.29
C TYR A 173 4.54 0.57 2.49
N CYS A 174 5.81 0.94 2.65
CA CYS A 174 6.89 -0.03 2.87
C CYS A 174 6.66 -0.88 4.13
N ILE A 175 6.20 -0.25 5.21
CA ILE A 175 5.91 -0.94 6.47
C ILE A 175 4.72 -1.87 6.33
N ARG A 176 3.63 -1.39 5.71
CA ARG A 176 2.40 -2.18 5.57
C ARG A 176 2.54 -3.31 4.56
N TRP A 177 3.17 -3.05 3.42
CA TRP A 177 3.32 -4.03 2.34
C TRP A 177 4.29 -5.14 2.71
N GLY A 178 5.26 -4.90 3.59
CA GLY A 178 6.06 -5.98 4.18
C GLY A 178 5.20 -7.11 4.76
N GLU A 179 4.04 -6.79 5.33
CA GLU A 179 3.10 -7.78 5.86
C GLU A 179 2.08 -8.28 4.82
N VAL A 180 1.60 -7.41 3.92
CA VAL A 180 0.63 -7.78 2.87
C VAL A 180 1.24 -8.70 1.82
N VAL A 181 2.47 -8.46 1.37
CA VAL A 181 3.16 -9.34 0.39
C VAL A 181 3.38 -10.72 0.98
N VAL A 182 3.81 -10.82 2.24
CA VAL A 182 3.98 -12.11 2.92
C VAL A 182 2.65 -12.86 2.98
N TRP A 183 1.56 -12.17 3.32
CA TRP A 183 0.23 -12.75 3.37
C TRP A 183 -0.32 -13.17 1.99
N LEU A 184 -0.18 -12.32 0.97
CA LEU A 184 -0.62 -12.62 -0.40
C LEU A 184 0.18 -13.77 -1.01
N ARG A 185 1.49 -13.81 -0.81
CA ARG A 185 2.35 -14.91 -1.26
C ARG A 185 2.02 -16.22 -0.56
N PHE A 186 1.61 -16.17 0.71
CA PHE A 186 1.08 -17.31 1.45
C PHE A 186 -0.29 -17.76 0.92
N LYS A 187 -1.18 -16.81 0.58
CA LYS A 187 -2.50 -17.08 0.00
C LYS A 187 -2.42 -17.66 -1.42
N LEU A 188 -1.51 -17.16 -2.25
CA LEU A 188 -1.23 -17.67 -3.60
C LEU A 188 -0.59 -19.07 -3.55
N LYS A 189 0.37 -19.32 -2.63
CA LYS A 189 0.91 -20.69 -2.39
C LYS A 189 -0.18 -21.69 -1.98
N ARG A 190 -1.20 -21.23 -1.24
CA ARG A 190 -2.37 -22.05 -0.87
C ARG A 190 -3.29 -22.35 -2.05
N SER A 191 -3.25 -21.54 -3.10
CA SER A 191 -4.07 -21.70 -4.31
C SER A 191 -3.41 -22.59 -5.37
N THR A 192 -2.07 -22.74 -5.36
CA THR A 192 -1.32 -23.51 -6.39
C THR A 192 -1.07 -24.97 -6.03
N TYR A 193 -1.31 -25.40 -4.79
CA TYR A 193 -1.20 -26.82 -4.38
C TYR A 193 -2.36 -27.22 -3.45
N PRO A 194 -3.54 -27.55 -3.99
CA PRO A 194 -4.71 -27.92 -3.18
C PRO A 194 -4.57 -29.28 -2.50
N ASN A 195 -3.72 -30.17 -3.03
CA ASN A 195 -3.74 -31.61 -2.70
C ASN A 195 -2.88 -32.03 -1.50
N LEU A 196 -2.17 -31.11 -0.82
CA LEU A 196 -1.45 -31.45 0.42
C LEU A 196 -2.16 -31.00 1.71
N ALA A 197 -3.34 -30.39 1.59
CA ALA A 197 -4.08 -29.84 2.73
C ALA A 197 -5.43 -30.54 3.00
N LEU A 198 -5.61 -31.77 2.52
CA LEU A 198 -6.80 -32.58 2.77
C LEU A 198 -6.54 -33.64 3.85
N SER A 199 -6.57 -33.22 5.11
CA SER A 199 -7.14 -34.07 6.17
C SER A 199 -7.93 -33.22 7.17
N ARG A 200 -9.20 -32.95 6.83
CA ARG A 200 -10.39 -33.27 7.66
C ARG A 200 -11.65 -32.56 7.13
N SER A 201 -12.58 -33.41 6.67
CA SER A 201 -14.06 -33.30 6.63
C SER A 201 -14.71 -31.96 6.26
N LYS A 202 -15.21 -31.83 5.02
CA LYS A 202 -16.59 -32.15 4.56
C LYS A 202 -17.63 -31.06 4.91
N SER A 203 -17.86 -30.13 3.97
CA SER A 203 -19.20 -29.78 3.42
C SER A 203 -19.16 -28.42 2.68
N SER A 204 -18.87 -28.43 1.38
CA SER A 204 -19.37 -27.39 0.45
C SER A 204 -19.30 -27.95 -0.97
N LYS A 205 -20.39 -28.59 -1.41
CA LYS A 205 -20.60 -28.92 -2.82
C LYS A 205 -21.15 -27.69 -3.52
N HIS A 206 -20.79 -27.53 -4.80
CA HIS A 206 -21.20 -26.48 -5.75
C HIS A 206 -20.32 -25.22 -5.78
N CYS A 207 -19.18 -25.34 -6.44
CA CYS A 207 -18.72 -24.42 -7.50
C CYS A 207 -17.37 -24.92 -8.03
N PHE A 208 -17.39 -26.08 -8.69
CA PHE A 208 -16.34 -26.56 -9.58
C PHE A 208 -17.06 -26.89 -10.87
N ASN A 209 -16.83 -26.11 -11.93
CA ASN A 209 -16.96 -26.46 -13.34
C ASN A 209 -16.98 -25.17 -14.17
N CYS A 210 -15.79 -24.70 -14.56
CA CYS A 210 -15.63 -23.74 -15.67
C CYS A 210 -14.20 -23.73 -16.26
N PHE A 211 -13.39 -24.77 -16.00
CA PHE A 211 -12.01 -24.84 -16.51
C PHE A 211 -11.71 -26.26 -17.00
N GLU A 212 -12.47 -26.71 -17.99
CA GLU A 212 -12.01 -27.74 -18.92
C GLU A 212 -12.39 -27.28 -20.33
N ASN A 213 -11.46 -27.49 -21.26
CA ASN A 213 -11.50 -27.18 -22.70
C ASN A 213 -10.87 -25.84 -23.10
N ASN A 214 -9.55 -25.82 -23.22
CA ASN A 214 -8.89 -25.47 -24.49
C ASN A 214 -7.37 -25.65 -24.41
N GLU A 215 -6.89 -26.88 -24.60
CA GLU A 215 -5.62 -27.18 -25.26
C GLU A 215 -5.77 -28.52 -25.98
N ASN A 216 -5.93 -28.48 -27.32
CA ASN A 216 -5.48 -29.44 -28.34
C ASN A 216 -6.22 -29.20 -29.66
N ILE A 217 -5.62 -28.35 -30.51
CA ILE A 217 -5.32 -28.49 -31.96
C ILE A 217 -4.72 -27.15 -32.43
#